data_AF-A0A8S2R7P3-F1
#
_entry.id   AF-A0A8S2R7P3-F1
#
_cell.length_a   1.000
_cell.length_b   1.000
_cell.length_c   1.000
_cell.angle_alpha   90.00
_cell.angle_beta   90.00
_cell.angle_gamma   90.00
#
_symmetry.space_group_name_H-M   'P 1'
#
loop_
_entity.id
_entity.type
_entity.pdbx_description
1 polymer ?
#
loop_
_entity_poly.entity_id
_entity_poly.type
_entity_poly.pdbx_seq_one_letter_code
_entity_poly.pdbx_strand_id
1 'polypeptide(L)'
;NDLPNLKCFSLRIGSLNDGYDTLIVPLLRRMRNREELTLDLRIDDQTRFVDGTQVHNEILIHMAQLHKFIFYIKTTIQKNNSIPRLSNDDIQRTFNNIGYEQVGCIVDNRGI
;
A
#
# COMPACT_ATOMS: atom_id res chain seq x y z
N ASN A 1 2.61 30.50 5.84
CA ASN A 1 3.28 29.57 4.90
C ASN A 1 2.39 28.37 4.70
N ASP A 2 1.30 28.56 3.97
CA ASP A 2 0.40 27.47 3.59
C ASP A 2 1.10 26.62 2.53
N LEU A 3 1.41 25.37 2.88
CA LEU A 3 1.75 24.38 1.86
C LEU A 3 0.56 24.30 0.89
N PRO A 4 0.78 24.27 -0.43
CA PRO A 4 -0.31 24.14 -1.38
C PRO A 4 -1.15 22.92 -1.01
N ASN A 5 -2.47 23.11 -1.06
CA ASN A 5 -3.46 22.07 -0.80
C ASN A 5 -3.40 21.05 -1.96
N LEU A 6 -2.33 20.25 -1.97
CA LEU A 6 -2.07 19.20 -2.95
C LEU A 6 -3.18 18.16 -2.79
N LYS A 7 -4.09 18.10 -3.77
CA LYS A 7 -5.19 17.13 -3.79
C LYS A 7 -4.68 15.71 -4.04
N CYS A 8 -3.63 15.59 -4.85
CA CYS A 8 -3.08 14.32 -5.29
C CYS A 8 -1.63 14.17 -4.84
N PHE A 9 -1.26 12.96 -4.44
CA PHE A 9 0.14 12.61 -4.16
C PHE A 9 0.48 11.23 -4.74
N SER A 10 1.71 11.09 -5.25
CA SER A 10 2.25 9.81 -5.68
C SER A 10 3.52 9.50 -4.89
N LEU A 11 3.52 8.36 -4.19
CA LEU A 11 4.70 7.84 -3.50
C LEU A 11 5.24 6.66 -4.30
N ARG A 12 6.47 6.78 -4.83
CA ARG A 12 7.18 5.66 -5.47
C ARG A 12 8.40 5.28 -4.66
N ILE A 13 8.50 4.00 -4.30
CA ILE A 13 9.61 3.46 -3.52
C ILE A 13 10.21 2.28 -4.26
N GLY A 14 11.49 2.40 -4.63
CA GLY A 14 12.13 1.51 -5.60
C GLY A 14 12.60 0.17 -5.03
N SER A 15 13.09 0.14 -3.79
CA SER A 15 13.44 -1.09 -3.08
C SER A 15 13.52 -0.76 -1.60
N LEU A 16 12.85 -1.55 -0.78
CA LEU A 16 12.81 -1.38 0.66
C LEU A 16 12.99 -2.75 1.31
N ASN A 17 14.04 -2.91 2.12
CA ASN A 17 14.25 -4.11 2.93
C ASN A 17 13.49 -3.94 4.24
N ASP A 18 12.39 -4.67 4.41
CA ASP A 18 11.60 -4.78 5.64
C ASP A 18 11.25 -3.43 6.34
N GLY A 19 11.02 -2.38 5.56
CA GLY A 19 10.79 -1.02 6.06
C GLY A 19 9.34 -0.57 6.03
N TYR A 20 8.39 -1.46 5.70
CA TYR A 20 6.99 -1.07 5.50
C TYR A 20 6.40 -0.41 6.76
N ASP A 21 6.49 -1.08 7.90
CA ASP A 21 5.92 -0.60 9.16
C ASP A 21 6.66 0.62 9.72
N THR A 22 7.98 0.69 9.53
CA THR A 22 8.82 1.71 10.17
C THR A 22 8.98 2.98 9.34
N LEU A 23 8.83 2.90 8.01
CA LEU A 23 9.06 4.03 7.10
C LEU A 23 7.80 4.41 6.32
N ILE A 24 7.04 3.44 5.82
CA ILE A 24 5.90 3.70 4.94
C ILE A 24 4.68 4.16 5.73
N VAL A 25 4.30 3.40 6.75
CA VAL A 25 3.13 3.73 7.59
C VAL A 25 3.24 5.14 8.22
N PRO A 26 4.36 5.53 8.86
CA PRO A 26 4.48 6.87 9.43
C PRO A 26 4.42 7.98 8.37
N LEU A 27 5.00 7.74 7.18
CA LEU A 27 4.97 8.70 6.08
C LEU A 27 3.54 8.91 5.56
N LEU A 28 2.80 7.81 5.34
CA LEU A 28 1.42 7.86 4.88
C LEU A 28 0.50 8.51 5.90
N ARG A 29 0.68 8.26 7.21
CA ARG A 29 -0.08 8.94 8.27
C ARG A 29 0.10 10.47 8.25
N ARG A 30 1.26 10.98 7.84
CA ARG A 30 1.48 12.43 7.66
C ARG A 30 0.72 13.00 6.45
N MET A 31 0.27 12.14 5.54
CA MET A 31 -0.49 12.50 4.34
C MET A 31 -2.01 12.31 4.54
N ARG A 32 -2.49 12.22 5.79
CA ARG A 32 -3.90 11.92 6.10
C ARG A 32 -4.95 12.91 5.59
N ASN A 33 -4.57 14.15 5.28
CA ASN A 33 -5.48 15.21 4.83
C ASN A 33 -5.56 15.28 3.29
N ARG A 34 -5.34 14.16 2.59
CA ARG A 34 -5.30 14.13 1.11
C ARG A 34 -6.57 13.50 0.57
N GLU A 35 -7.04 14.06 -0.55
CA GLU A 35 -8.23 13.57 -1.27
C GLU A 35 -7.90 12.38 -2.16
N GLU A 36 -6.69 12.36 -2.74
CA GLU A 36 -6.23 11.30 -3.63
C GLU A 36 -4.79 10.87 -3.31
N LEU A 37 -4.58 9.54 -3.29
CA LEU A 37 -3.27 8.94 -3.05
C LEU A 37 -3.01 7.82 -4.05
N THR A 38 -1.87 7.90 -4.74
CA THR A 38 -1.29 6.79 -5.48
C THR A 38 -0.04 6.30 -4.77
N LEU A 39 -0.02 5.03 -4.39
CA LEU A 39 1.08 4.41 -3.68
C LEU A 39 1.66 3.30 -4.54
N ASP A 40 2.92 3.45 -4.94
CA ASP A 40 3.69 2.52 -5.76
C ASP A 40 4.89 2.01 -4.95
N LEU A 41 4.74 0.81 -4.40
CA LEU A 41 5.70 0.21 -3.49
C LEU A 41 6.36 -0.99 -4.15
N ARG A 42 7.69 -0.96 -4.22
CA ARG A 42 8.49 -2.15 -4.44
C ARG A 42 9.22 -2.53 -3.15
N ILE A 43 8.87 -3.69 -2.62
CA ILE A 43 9.41 -4.23 -1.38
C ILE A 43 10.17 -5.50 -1.72
N ASP A 44 11.45 -5.53 -1.37
CA ASP A 44 12.31 -6.70 -1.58
C ASP A 44 12.60 -7.34 -0.21
N ASP A 45 12.83 -8.65 -0.19
CA ASP A 45 13.21 -9.39 1.02
C ASP A 45 12.25 -9.24 2.23
N GLN A 46 10.94 -9.10 1.97
CA GLN A 46 9.99 -8.87 3.04
C GLN A 46 9.75 -10.12 3.90
N THR A 47 9.84 -9.96 5.23
CA THR A 47 9.61 -11.06 6.18
C THR A 47 8.13 -11.31 6.47
N ARG A 48 7.29 -10.28 6.29
CA ARG A 48 5.84 -10.28 6.48
C ARG A 48 5.12 -9.77 5.25
N PHE A 49 3.97 -10.32 4.93
CA PHE A 49 3.18 -9.88 3.78
C PHE A 49 2.36 -8.61 4.09
N VAL A 50 2.26 -7.69 3.13
CA VAL A 50 1.36 -6.51 3.21
C VAL A 50 0.02 -6.83 2.55
N ASP A 51 -0.99 -7.18 3.35
CA ASP A 51 -2.34 -7.42 2.84
C ASP A 51 -3.23 -6.17 2.87
N GLY A 52 -4.37 -6.27 2.19
CA GLY A 52 -5.35 -5.18 2.15
C GLY A 52 -5.91 -4.83 3.53
N THR A 53 -5.90 -5.76 4.50
CA THR A 53 -6.39 -5.53 5.86
C THR A 53 -5.41 -4.66 6.64
N GLN A 54 -4.12 -4.94 6.51
CA GLN A 54 -3.06 -4.12 7.08
C GLN A 54 -3.05 -2.73 6.44
N VAL A 55 -3.16 -2.64 5.11
CA VAL A 55 -3.27 -1.34 4.42
C VAL A 55 -4.48 -0.56 4.93
N HIS A 56 -5.63 -1.21 5.07
CA HIS A 56 -6.81 -0.56 5.61
C HIS A 56 -6.57 -0.04 7.03
N ASN A 57 -6.19 -0.92 7.95
CA ASN A 57 -6.10 -0.62 9.38
C ASN A 57 -4.99 0.38 9.71
N GLU A 58 -3.89 0.39 8.96
CA GLU A 58 -2.74 1.26 9.25
C GLU A 58 -2.77 2.58 8.48
N ILE A 59 -3.49 2.61 7.36
CA ILE A 59 -3.49 3.75 6.43
C ILE A 59 -4.91 4.27 6.25
N LEU A 60 -5.80 3.49 5.63
CA LEU A 60 -7.09 4.01 5.15
C LEU A 60 -8.01 4.49 6.27
N ILE A 61 -8.05 3.82 7.43
CA ILE A 61 -8.91 4.26 8.55
C ILE A 61 -8.54 5.66 9.06
N HIS A 62 -7.30 6.10 8.80
CA HIS A 62 -6.80 7.38 9.25
C HIS A 62 -6.94 8.48 8.20
N MET A 63 -7.36 8.15 6.97
CA MET A 63 -7.45 9.07 5.84
C MET A 63 -8.92 9.41 5.51
N ALA A 64 -9.62 10.06 6.44
CA ALA A 64 -11.05 10.36 6.31
C ALA A 64 -11.42 11.24 5.09
N GLN A 65 -10.45 11.96 4.52
CA GLN A 65 -10.65 12.80 3.33
C GLN A 65 -10.32 12.08 2.02
N LEU A 66 -9.83 10.84 2.09
CA LEU A 66 -9.38 10.10 0.92
C LEU A 66 -10.58 9.55 0.15
N HIS A 67 -10.79 10.07 -1.05
CA HIS A 67 -11.85 9.63 -1.96
C HIS A 67 -11.33 8.64 -3.00
N LYS A 68 -10.02 8.68 -3.28
CA LYS A 68 -9.38 7.83 -4.28
C LYS A 68 -8.05 7.30 -3.78
N PHE A 69 -7.89 5.98 -3.81
CA PHE A 69 -6.67 5.31 -3.40
C PHE A 69 -6.24 4.31 -4.48
N ILE A 70 -5.08 4.51 -5.08
CA ILE A 70 -4.50 3.57 -6.04
C ILE A 70 -3.28 2.92 -5.40
N PHE A 71 -3.25 1.59 -5.37
CA PHE A 71 -2.21 0.83 -4.67
C PHE A 71 -1.52 -0.17 -5.59
N TYR A 72 -0.31 0.17 -6.00
CA TYR A 72 0.60 -0.73 -6.70
C TYR A 72 1.60 -1.28 -5.71
N ILE A 73 1.67 -2.61 -5.60
CA ILE A 73 2.66 -3.27 -4.78
C ILE A 73 3.39 -4.33 -5.59
N LYS A 74 4.71 -4.34 -5.49
CA LYS A 74 5.58 -5.33 -6.07
C LYS A 74 6.42 -5.92 -4.95
N THR A 75 6.21 -7.18 -4.63
CA THR A 75 6.96 -7.86 -3.58
C THR A 75 7.85 -8.94 -4.18
N THR A 76 9.09 -9.00 -3.69
CA THR A 76 10.01 -10.10 -3.95
C THR A 76 10.12 -10.91 -2.66
N ILE A 77 9.60 -12.13 -2.64
CA ILE A 77 9.60 -13.00 -1.45
C ILE A 77 10.86 -13.87 -1.50
N GLN A 78 11.63 -13.93 -0.40
CA GLN A 78 12.73 -14.87 -0.28
C GLN A 78 12.22 -16.32 -0.33
N LYS A 79 12.92 -17.15 -1.11
CA LYS A 79 12.67 -18.59 -1.38
C LYS A 79 12.41 -19.47 -0.14
N ASN A 80 12.76 -19.01 1.06
CA ASN A 80 12.74 -19.82 2.27
C ASN A 80 11.48 -19.66 3.13
N ASN A 81 10.62 -18.68 2.86
CA ASN A 81 9.37 -18.53 3.59
C ASN A 81 8.19 -18.91 2.69
N SER A 82 7.42 -19.91 3.11
CA SER A 82 6.14 -20.34 2.57
C SER A 82 5.03 -19.30 2.82
N ILE A 83 5.31 -18.04 2.48
CA ILE A 83 4.32 -16.97 2.52
C ILE A 83 3.35 -17.21 1.36
N PRO A 84 2.03 -17.29 1.64
CA PRO A 84 1.03 -17.42 0.58
C PRO A 84 1.20 -16.29 -0.44
N ARG A 85 1.36 -16.64 -1.72
CA ARG A 85 1.32 -15.66 -2.80
C ARG A 85 -0.12 -15.17 -2.91
N LEU A 86 -0.39 -13.94 -2.47
CA LEU A 86 -1.69 -13.33 -2.68
C LEU A 86 -1.79 -12.83 -4.12
N SER A 87 -2.88 -13.19 -4.78
CA SER A 87 -3.19 -12.69 -6.11
C SER A 87 -3.68 -11.25 -6.04
N ASN A 88 -3.68 -10.55 -7.18
CA ASN A 88 -4.36 -9.25 -7.31
C ASN A 88 -5.81 -9.34 -6.81
N ASP A 89 -6.48 -10.45 -7.10
CA ASP A 89 -7.86 -10.68 -6.74
C ASP A 89 -8.07 -10.78 -5.22
N ASP A 90 -7.10 -11.33 -4.48
CA ASP A 90 -7.22 -11.44 -3.03
C ASP A 90 -7.10 -10.07 -2.36
N ILE A 91 -6.15 -9.24 -2.79
CA ILE A 91 -5.99 -7.88 -2.27
C ILE A 91 -7.17 -7.00 -2.69
N GLN A 92 -7.59 -7.08 -3.96
CA GLN A 92 -8.75 -6.36 -4.45
C GLN A 92 -10.02 -6.76 -3.71
N ARG A 93 -10.21 -8.06 -3.43
CA ARG A 93 -11.34 -8.56 -2.64
C ARG A 93 -11.32 -7.97 -1.22
N THR A 94 -10.15 -7.82 -0.59
CA THR A 94 -10.06 -7.15 0.70
C THR A 94 -10.55 -5.71 0.62
N PHE A 95 -10.15 -4.94 -0.40
CA PHE A 95 -10.62 -3.55 -0.57
C PHE A 95 -12.11 -3.44 -0.91
N ASN A 96 -12.64 -4.35 -1.71
CA ASN A 96 -14.07 -4.41 -2.01
C ASN A 96 -14.89 -4.72 -0.75
N ASN A 97 -14.44 -5.69 0.07
CA ASN A 97 -15.12 -6.09 1.30
C ASN A 97 -15.22 -4.97 2.36
N ILE A 98 -14.29 -4.02 2.34
CA ILE A 98 -14.27 -2.87 3.26
C ILE A 98 -14.97 -1.63 2.68
N GLY A 99 -15.65 -1.76 1.53
CA GLY A 99 -16.42 -0.67 0.91
C GLY A 99 -15.58 0.36 0.14
N TYR A 100 -14.32 0.04 -0.17
CA TYR A 100 -13.43 0.91 -0.96
C TYR A 100 -13.48 0.52 -2.45
N GLU A 101 -14.47 1.04 -3.16
CA GLU A 101 -14.74 0.68 -4.57
C GLU A 101 -13.77 1.31 -5.59
N GLN A 102 -13.03 2.36 -5.20
CA GLN A 102 -12.11 3.10 -6.09
C GLN A 102 -10.65 2.68 -5.95
N VAL A 103 -10.38 1.42 -5.57
CA VAL A 103 -9.02 0.91 -5.44
C VAL A 103 -8.62 0.12 -6.68
N GLY A 104 -7.56 0.56 -7.34
CA GLY A 104 -6.86 -0.24 -8.33
C GLY A 104 -5.67 -0.94 -7.67
N CYS A 105 -5.69 -2.28 -7.62
CA CYS A 105 -4.57 -3.07 -7.10
C CYS A 105 -3.83 -3.82 -8.21
N ILE A 106 -2.50 -3.71 -8.23
CA ILE A 106 -1.62 -4.59 -9.02
C ILE A 106 -0.54 -5.14 -8.11
N VAL A 107 -0.45 -6.47 -8.05
CA VAL A 107 0.55 -7.27 -7.33
C VAL A 107 1.42 -7.99 -8.35
N ASP A 108 2.72 -7.68 -8.37
CA ASP A 108 3.72 -8.45 -9.13
C ASP A 108 4.57 -9.26 -8.14
N ASN A 109 4.21 -10.54 -7.94
CA ASN A 109 4.96 -11.46 -7.10
C ASN A 109 6.02 -12.17 -7.96
N ARG A 110 7.28 -11.75 -7.87
CA ARG A 110 8.39 -12.48 -8.53
C ARG A 110 9.08 -13.39 -7.53
N GLY A 111 8.95 -14.70 -7.73
CA GLY A 111 9.83 -15.67 -7.09
C GLY A 111 11.14 -15.74 -7.88
N ILE A 112 12.27 -15.52 -7.22
CA ILE A 112 13.61 -15.79 -7.77
C ILE A 112 13.90 -17.28 -7.63
#